data_AF-A0A7S3TVG5-F1
#
_entry.id   AF-A0A7S3TVG5-F1
#
_cell.length_a   1.000
_cell.length_b   1.000
_cell.length_c   1.000
_cell.angle_alpha   90.00
_cell.angle_beta   90.00
_cell.angle_gamma   90.00
#
_symmetry.space_group_name_H-M   'P 1'
#
loop_
_entity.id
_entity.type
_entity.pdbx_description
1 polymer ?
#
loop_
_entity_poly.entity_id
_entity_poly.type
_entity_poly.pdbx_seq_one_letter_code
_entity_poly.pdbx_strand_id
1 'polypeptide(L)'
;MATLADSFLQDLEDLEEEHDPEEEPLQKKSKKDGKKGGVLIAGDESEDEIMDAIAAFEQAEKSGSSSVSDMLKNDEFQKLMDEVRERKDEQPALELGKQLSEEDTEYPLITRCNSLVREIDDEMLNIHRFVRDIYSKKFPELESIVTSPLDYLQVVQRIGNTKDLTTIDFSDILPNTAVMAITVTASMTAGQVLPKQELEKMMIACDEAFTLNDCKRDVLLYLESRMSGLAPNLSALLGAALAAKLITSAGGLLNLARMPAQNIMLVGSQKKALLGMSSSSYHTQGIVMMSDLILATPLEYRNRAVKLVAGKCGLAARVDSFHESPL
;
A
#
# COMPACT_ATOMS: atom_id res chain seq x y z
N MET A 1 34.60 3.02 51.37
CA MET A 1 34.31 2.50 50.02
C MET A 1 32.80 2.49 49.91
N ALA A 2 32.21 3.56 49.36
CA ALA A 2 30.78 3.61 49.08
C ALA A 2 30.47 2.56 48.00
N THR A 3 29.44 1.76 48.21
CA THR A 3 29.07 0.70 47.28
C THR A 3 28.23 1.28 46.14
N LEU A 4 28.28 0.65 44.96
CA LEU A 4 27.59 1.09 43.74
C LEU A 4 26.06 1.26 43.92
N ALA A 5 25.48 0.67 44.96
CA ALA A 5 24.08 0.85 45.35
C ALA A 5 23.80 2.22 46.00
N ASP A 6 24.77 2.79 46.72
CA ASP A 6 24.61 4.09 47.38
C ASP A 6 24.64 5.24 46.36
N SER A 7 25.43 5.14 45.28
CA SER A 7 25.40 6.15 44.21
C SER A 7 24.10 6.12 43.41
N PHE A 8 23.50 4.94 43.26
CA PHE A 8 22.22 4.79 42.56
C PHE A 8 21.03 5.33 43.36
N LEU A 9 21.08 5.21 44.70
CA LEU A 9 20.04 5.80 45.56
C LEU A 9 20.16 7.32 45.60
N GLN A 10 21.37 7.86 45.57
CA GLN A 10 21.62 9.28 45.56
C GLN A 10 21.17 9.95 44.24
N ASP A 11 21.38 9.29 43.10
CA ASP A 11 20.87 9.74 41.79
C ASP A 11 19.32 9.69 41.70
N LEU A 12 18.67 8.85 42.52
CA LEU A 12 17.20 8.77 42.60
C LEU A 12 16.61 9.84 43.52
N GLU A 13 17.29 10.17 44.62
CA GLU A 13 16.91 11.27 45.53
C GLU A 13 17.03 12.63 44.83
N ASP A 14 18.05 12.84 44.00
CA ASP A 14 18.24 14.09 43.23
C ASP A 14 17.19 14.30 42.13
N LEU A 15 16.46 13.26 41.70
CA LEU A 15 15.38 13.36 40.70
C LEU A 15 14.01 13.64 41.33
N GLU A 16 13.82 13.41 42.63
CA GLU A 16 12.56 13.72 43.33
C GLU A 16 12.51 15.16 43.87
N GLU A 17 13.64 15.86 43.98
CA GLU A 17 13.71 17.21 44.57
C GLU A 17 13.71 18.41 43.60
N GLU A 18 13.69 18.23 42.27
CA GLU A 18 13.54 19.35 41.32
C GLU A 18 12.08 19.77 41.06
N HIS A 19 11.59 20.60 41.99
CA HIS A 19 10.71 21.76 41.82
C HIS A 19 9.28 21.58 41.22
N ASP A 20 8.30 21.55 42.14
CA ASP A 20 6.91 21.97 41.92
C ASP A 20 6.73 23.39 42.52
N PRO A 21 6.39 24.44 41.75
CA PRO A 21 6.07 25.73 42.33
C PRO A 21 4.56 25.83 42.67
N GLU A 22 4.30 25.82 43.97
CA GLU A 22 3.22 26.49 44.74
C GLU A 22 1.97 27.00 43.98
N GLU A 23 0.79 26.44 44.30
CA GLU A 23 -0.47 27.20 44.45
C GLU A 23 -1.30 26.68 45.66
N GLU A 24 -1.82 27.63 46.44
CA GLU A 24 -2.34 27.50 47.82
C GLU A 24 -3.69 26.75 47.99
N PRO A 25 -4.01 26.23 49.20
CA PRO A 25 -5.23 25.47 49.47
C PRO A 25 -6.37 26.30 50.10
N LEU A 26 -7.59 26.19 49.55
CA LEU A 26 -8.83 26.65 50.20
C LEU A 26 -9.55 25.52 50.96
N GLN A 27 -9.85 25.80 52.23
CA GLN A 27 -10.35 24.89 53.25
C GLN A 27 -11.84 24.47 53.09
N LYS A 28 -12.12 23.23 53.49
CA LYS A 28 -13.44 22.59 53.69
C LYS A 28 -14.34 23.31 54.71
N LYS A 29 -15.67 23.32 54.48
CA LYS A 29 -16.70 23.20 55.55
C LYS A 29 -17.97 22.44 55.11
N SER A 30 -18.15 21.27 55.71
CA SER A 30 -19.33 20.69 56.39
C SER A 30 -20.77 20.77 55.83
N LYS A 31 -21.36 19.57 55.66
CA LYS A 31 -22.73 19.08 55.98
C LYS A 31 -23.80 20.13 56.38
N LYS A 32 -25.01 20.09 55.78
CA LYS A 32 -26.20 19.28 56.16
C LYS A 32 -27.52 19.89 55.63
N ASP A 33 -28.48 19.01 55.32
CA ASP A 33 -29.96 19.18 55.31
C ASP A 33 -30.67 19.98 54.19
N GLY A 34 -31.46 19.26 53.38
CA GLY A 34 -32.92 19.42 53.41
C GLY A 34 -33.66 20.15 52.27
N LYS A 35 -34.28 19.33 51.40
CA LYS A 35 -35.70 19.37 50.94
C LYS A 35 -36.15 20.27 49.76
N LYS A 36 -36.92 19.61 48.87
CA LYS A 36 -37.90 20.08 47.84
C LYS A 36 -37.25 20.61 46.54
N GLY A 37 -37.65 20.24 45.33
CA GLY A 37 -38.82 19.53 44.79
C GLY A 37 -39.36 20.31 43.57
N GLY A 38 -39.50 19.66 42.40
CA GLY A 38 -40.14 20.17 41.16
C GLY A 38 -39.12 20.65 40.09
N VAL A 39 -38.75 19.85 39.08
CA VAL A 39 -39.46 19.45 37.83
C VAL A 39 -39.73 20.62 36.87
N LEU A 40 -39.20 20.48 35.65
CA LEU A 40 -39.73 20.75 34.29
C LEU A 40 -38.53 20.73 33.32
N ILE A 41 -38.10 19.60 32.74
CA ILE A 41 -38.53 18.96 31.47
C ILE A 41 -38.73 19.95 30.30
N ALA A 42 -37.73 19.95 29.42
CA ALA A 42 -37.83 19.96 27.95
C ALA A 42 -36.57 19.18 27.49
N GLY A 43 -36.62 18.03 26.83
CA GLY A 43 -37.59 17.53 25.87
C GLY A 43 -36.93 17.55 24.49
N ASP A 44 -35.95 16.67 24.27
CA ASP A 44 -35.48 16.31 22.93
C ASP A 44 -34.93 14.88 22.97
N GLU A 45 -35.86 13.93 22.83
CA GLU A 45 -35.55 12.53 22.56
C GLU A 45 -35.37 12.39 21.04
N SER A 46 -34.13 12.46 20.57
CA SER A 46 -33.74 11.79 19.32
C SER A 46 -33.18 10.44 19.73
N GLU A 47 -34.01 9.41 19.59
CA GLU A 47 -33.57 8.02 19.57
C GLU A 47 -32.69 7.85 18.32
N ASP A 48 -31.39 8.11 18.46
CA ASP A 48 -30.41 7.61 17.50
C ASP A 48 -30.44 6.09 17.62
N GLU A 49 -31.19 5.45 16.71
CA GLU A 49 -31.18 4.01 16.50
C GLU A 49 -29.72 3.54 16.46
N ILE A 50 -29.29 2.79 17.48
CA ILE A 50 -28.02 2.08 17.46
C ILE A 50 -28.14 1.09 16.32
N MET A 51 -27.62 1.48 15.16
CA MET A 51 -27.53 0.66 13.96
C MET A 51 -26.87 -0.65 14.38
N ASP A 52 -27.65 -1.73 14.38
CA ASP A 52 -27.20 -3.05 14.79
C ASP A 52 -26.02 -3.43 13.90
N ALA A 53 -24.81 -3.45 14.48
CA ALA A 53 -23.58 -3.71 13.74
C ALA A 53 -23.62 -5.07 13.03
N ILE A 54 -24.46 -5.99 13.51
CA ILE A 54 -24.73 -7.29 12.90
C ILE A 54 -25.59 -7.13 11.64
N ALA A 55 -26.62 -6.26 11.67
CA ALA A 55 -27.43 -5.95 10.50
C ALA A 55 -26.66 -5.16 9.43
N ALA A 56 -25.73 -4.28 9.83
CA ALA A 56 -24.80 -3.61 8.93
C ALA A 56 -23.82 -4.61 8.27
N PHE A 57 -23.34 -5.59 9.04
CA PHE A 57 -22.48 -6.67 8.53
C PHE A 57 -23.24 -7.63 7.59
N GLU A 58 -24.48 -8.00 7.93
CA GLU A 58 -25.35 -8.83 7.07
C GLU A 58 -25.81 -8.09 5.81
N GLN A 59 -25.99 -6.76 5.86
CA GLN A 59 -26.26 -5.96 4.67
C GLN A 59 -25.04 -5.83 3.77
N ALA A 60 -23.82 -5.81 4.32
CA ALA A 60 -22.58 -5.89 3.53
C ALA A 60 -22.41 -7.27 2.85
N GLU A 61 -22.87 -8.36 3.47
CA GLU A 61 -22.95 -9.67 2.81
C GLU A 61 -24.08 -9.75 1.76
N LYS A 62 -25.22 -9.07 2.00
CA LYS A 62 -26.35 -9.01 1.04
C LYS A 62 -26.14 -8.03 -0.10
N SER A 63 -25.24 -7.06 0.04
CA SER A 63 -24.65 -6.33 -1.10
C SER A 63 -23.61 -7.19 -1.81
N GLY A 64 -23.94 -8.47 -2.05
CA GLY A 64 -23.27 -9.30 -3.02
C GLY A 64 -23.48 -8.70 -4.41
N SER A 65 -22.75 -7.61 -4.68
CA SER A 65 -22.43 -7.22 -6.04
C SER A 65 -21.81 -8.45 -6.68
N SER A 66 -22.43 -8.90 -7.76
CA SER A 66 -21.95 -9.98 -8.60
C SER A 66 -20.62 -9.65 -9.32
N SER A 67 -20.03 -8.47 -9.07
CA SER A 67 -18.62 -8.20 -9.38
C SER A 67 -17.84 -8.13 -8.09
N VAL A 68 -16.75 -8.88 -8.03
CA VAL A 68 -15.76 -8.73 -6.95
C VAL A 68 -15.02 -7.41 -7.12
N SER A 69 -14.88 -6.92 -8.37
CA SER A 69 -14.33 -5.59 -8.63
C SER A 69 -15.29 -4.67 -9.37
N ASP A 70 -15.75 -3.63 -8.69
CA ASP A 70 -16.46 -2.50 -9.33
C ASP A 70 -15.49 -1.62 -10.16
N MET A 71 -14.18 -1.84 -10.02
CA MET A 71 -13.13 -1.08 -10.68
C MET A 71 -13.11 -1.28 -12.21
N LEU A 72 -13.24 -2.51 -12.71
CA LEU A 72 -13.30 -2.77 -14.15
C LEU A 72 -14.57 -2.20 -14.81
N LYS A 73 -15.61 -1.99 -14.02
CA LYS A 73 -16.89 -1.41 -14.46
C LYS A 73 -16.91 0.10 -14.41
N ASN A 74 -15.92 0.73 -13.79
CA ASN A 74 -15.86 2.17 -13.70
C ASN A 74 -15.57 2.78 -15.08
N ASP A 75 -16.49 3.60 -15.58
CA ASP A 75 -16.35 4.32 -16.85
C ASP A 75 -15.06 5.16 -16.90
N GLU A 76 -14.61 5.68 -15.76
CA GLU A 76 -13.37 6.44 -15.67
C GLU A 76 -12.13 5.57 -15.85
N PHE A 77 -12.16 4.34 -15.32
CA PHE A 77 -11.09 3.35 -15.49
C PHE A 77 -10.98 2.96 -16.96
N GLN A 78 -12.10 2.64 -17.60
CA GLN A 78 -12.12 2.25 -19.01
C GLN A 78 -11.63 3.37 -19.92
N LYS A 79 -12.12 4.60 -19.75
CA LYS A 79 -11.66 5.77 -20.52
C LYS A 79 -10.16 6.01 -20.38
N LEU A 80 -9.63 5.85 -19.15
CA LEU A 80 -8.20 6.02 -18.90
C LEU A 80 -7.37 4.90 -19.55
N MET A 81 -7.84 3.66 -19.47
CA MET A 81 -7.17 2.52 -20.13
C MET A 81 -7.20 2.64 -21.65
N ASP A 82 -8.30 3.12 -22.22
CA ASP A 82 -8.41 3.38 -23.66
C ASP A 82 -7.44 4.48 -24.10
N GLU A 83 -7.38 5.59 -23.35
CA GLU A 83 -6.43 6.68 -23.59
C GLU A 83 -4.97 6.21 -23.48
N VAL A 84 -4.66 5.37 -22.49
CA VAL A 84 -3.33 4.77 -22.32
C VAL A 84 -2.98 3.86 -23.50
N ARG A 85 -3.93 3.04 -23.97
CA ARG A 85 -3.71 2.12 -25.09
C ARG A 85 -3.54 2.86 -26.41
N GLU A 86 -4.34 3.89 -26.66
CA GLU A 86 -4.23 4.74 -27.85
C GLU A 86 -2.86 5.44 -27.90
N ARG A 87 -2.41 6.00 -26.77
CA ARG A 87 -1.13 6.71 -26.67
C ARG A 87 0.09 5.81 -26.45
N LYS A 88 -0.09 4.50 -26.30
CA LYS A 88 1.01 3.52 -26.16
C LYS A 88 1.71 3.26 -27.50
N ASP A 89 0.95 3.28 -28.59
CA ASP A 89 1.45 3.06 -29.95
C ASP A 89 2.02 4.34 -30.58
N GLU A 90 1.66 5.50 -30.04
CA GLU A 90 2.34 6.76 -30.36
C GLU A 90 3.78 6.68 -29.86
N GLN A 91 4.76 6.85 -30.76
CA GLN A 91 6.15 7.03 -30.34
C GLN A 91 6.21 8.18 -29.33
N PRO A 92 6.99 8.07 -28.24
CA PRO A 92 7.23 9.22 -27.38
C PRO A 92 7.72 10.33 -28.30
N ALA A 93 7.04 11.48 -28.27
CA ALA A 93 7.32 12.60 -29.14
C ALA A 93 8.71 13.16 -28.80
N LEU A 94 9.75 12.47 -29.23
CA LEU A 94 11.12 12.94 -29.39
C LEU A 94 11.11 13.90 -30.58
N GLU A 95 10.31 14.96 -30.50
CA GLU A 95 10.68 16.19 -31.20
C GLU A 95 11.85 16.77 -30.42
N LEU A 96 13.04 16.37 -30.86
CA LEU A 96 14.33 16.94 -30.53
C LEU A 96 14.20 18.47 -30.43
N GLY A 97 14.14 19.01 -29.21
CA GLY A 97 14.10 20.45 -28.96
C GLY A 97 12.74 21.04 -28.56
N LYS A 98 11.66 20.26 -28.43
CA LYS A 98 10.49 20.73 -27.67
C LYS A 98 10.83 20.62 -26.19
N GLN A 99 11.06 21.77 -25.54
CA GLN A 99 10.91 21.84 -24.09
C GLN A 99 9.53 21.28 -23.79
N LEU A 100 9.46 20.13 -23.13
CA LEU A 100 8.22 19.67 -22.51
C LEU A 100 7.81 20.78 -21.55
N SER A 101 6.88 21.64 -22.01
CA SER A 101 6.31 22.66 -21.15
C SER A 101 5.64 21.91 -19.99
N GLU A 102 5.87 22.38 -18.76
CA GLU A 102 5.22 21.85 -17.56
C GLU A 102 3.68 21.89 -17.63
N GLU A 103 3.13 22.56 -18.65
CA GLU A 103 1.70 22.77 -18.89
C GLU A 103 1.06 21.82 -19.92
N ASP A 104 1.82 20.98 -20.64
CA ASP A 104 1.24 20.11 -21.66
C ASP A 104 0.76 18.78 -21.05
N THR A 105 -0.53 18.50 -21.26
CA THR A 105 -1.41 17.31 -21.00
C THR A 105 -0.85 15.96 -20.53
N GLU A 106 0.45 15.70 -20.58
CA GLU A 106 1.10 14.43 -20.24
C GLU A 106 1.33 14.24 -18.72
N TYR A 107 1.73 15.28 -17.99
CA TYR A 107 1.91 15.22 -16.53
C TYR A 107 0.67 14.77 -15.73
N PRO A 108 -0.55 15.31 -15.99
CA PRO A 108 -1.74 14.84 -15.31
C PRO A 108 -2.07 13.39 -15.68
N LEU A 109 -1.80 12.97 -16.92
CA LEU A 109 -2.00 11.59 -17.36
C LEU A 109 -1.03 10.62 -16.68
N ILE A 110 0.27 10.96 -16.58
CA ILE A 110 1.28 10.17 -15.85
C ILE A 110 0.90 10.04 -14.36
N THR A 111 0.44 11.14 -13.76
CA THR A 111 -0.03 11.17 -12.37
C THR A 111 -1.23 10.25 -12.18
N ARG A 112 -2.21 10.32 -13.08
CA ARG A 112 -3.40 9.47 -13.04
C ARG A 112 -3.06 7.99 -13.26
N CYS A 113 -2.14 7.69 -14.18
CA CYS A 113 -1.61 6.33 -14.39
C CYS A 113 -0.94 5.76 -13.14
N ASN A 114 -0.18 6.56 -12.39
CA ASN A 114 0.41 6.12 -11.12
C ASN A 114 -0.64 5.80 -10.05
N SER A 115 -1.65 6.67 -9.90
CA SER A 115 -2.77 6.40 -9.00
C SER A 115 -3.47 5.11 -9.41
N LEU A 116 -3.70 4.92 -10.71
CA LEU A 116 -4.30 3.72 -11.26
C LEU A 116 -3.51 2.45 -10.93
N VAL A 117 -2.18 2.46 -11.10
CA VAL A 117 -1.34 1.29 -10.75
C VAL A 117 -1.50 0.93 -9.28
N ARG A 118 -1.56 1.93 -8.39
CA ARG A 118 -1.80 1.70 -6.96
C ARG A 118 -3.20 1.14 -6.69
N GLU A 119 -4.22 1.71 -7.32
CA GLU A 119 -5.60 1.23 -7.20
C GLU A 119 -5.72 -0.22 -7.67
N ILE A 120 -5.06 -0.58 -8.77
CA ILE A 120 -5.00 -1.97 -9.26
C ILE A 120 -4.32 -2.88 -8.22
N ASP A 121 -3.22 -2.45 -7.60
CA ASP A 121 -2.53 -3.24 -6.57
C ASP A 121 -3.39 -3.46 -5.33
N ASP A 122 -4.07 -2.42 -4.84
CA ASP A 122 -4.97 -2.51 -3.70
C ASP A 122 -6.16 -3.44 -4.04
N GLU A 123 -6.71 -3.35 -5.25
CA GLU A 123 -7.81 -4.20 -5.70
C GLU A 123 -7.40 -5.65 -5.94
N MET A 124 -6.21 -5.90 -6.47
CA MET A 124 -5.64 -7.24 -6.61
C MET A 124 -5.51 -7.93 -5.25
N LEU A 125 -5.16 -7.19 -4.18
CA LEU A 125 -5.13 -7.70 -2.82
C LEU A 125 -6.54 -8.00 -2.28
N ASN A 126 -7.55 -7.20 -2.64
CA ASN A 126 -8.94 -7.45 -2.27
C ASN A 126 -9.46 -8.74 -2.92
N ILE A 127 -9.23 -8.91 -4.23
CA ILE A 127 -9.60 -10.14 -4.95
C ILE A 127 -8.89 -11.36 -4.36
N HIS A 128 -7.59 -11.25 -4.07
CA HIS A 128 -6.84 -12.32 -3.43
C HIS A 128 -7.47 -12.74 -2.09
N ARG A 129 -7.85 -11.78 -1.23
CA ARG A 129 -8.53 -12.09 0.05
C ARG A 129 -9.87 -12.77 -0.19
N PHE A 130 -10.67 -12.28 -1.14
CA PHE A 130 -11.96 -12.87 -1.49
C PHE A 130 -11.83 -14.32 -1.97
N VAL A 131 -10.93 -14.57 -2.93
CA VAL A 131 -10.68 -15.92 -3.47
C VAL A 131 -10.15 -16.84 -2.38
N ARG A 132 -9.23 -16.35 -1.54
CA ARG A 132 -8.71 -17.11 -0.40
C ARG A 132 -9.82 -17.51 0.56
N ASP A 133 -10.72 -16.60 0.93
CA ASP A 133 -11.76 -16.89 1.92
C ASP A 133 -12.72 -17.98 1.41
N ILE A 134 -13.05 -17.99 0.12
CA ILE A 134 -13.83 -19.07 -0.51
C ILE A 134 -13.00 -20.36 -0.56
N TYR A 135 -11.78 -20.30 -1.07
CA TYR A 135 -10.97 -21.48 -1.36
C TYR A 135 -10.42 -22.16 -0.10
N SER A 136 -10.34 -21.43 1.02
CA SER A 136 -9.96 -21.96 2.34
C SER A 136 -10.82 -23.15 2.78
N LYS A 137 -12.10 -23.21 2.36
CA LYS A 137 -13.01 -24.34 2.63
C LYS A 137 -12.54 -25.66 2.00
N LYS A 138 -11.86 -25.56 0.85
CA LYS A 138 -11.34 -26.70 0.08
C LYS A 138 -9.89 -27.01 0.40
N PHE A 139 -9.05 -25.99 0.51
CA PHE A 139 -7.61 -26.19 0.69
C PHE A 139 -7.01 -25.06 1.55
N PRO A 140 -7.21 -25.11 2.88
CA PRO A 140 -6.77 -24.06 3.79
C PRO A 140 -5.25 -23.94 3.84
N GLU A 141 -4.51 -25.03 3.63
CA GLU A 141 -3.06 -25.03 3.73
C GLU A 141 -2.37 -24.31 2.56
N LEU A 142 -3.07 -24.06 1.45
CA LEU A 142 -2.51 -23.43 0.24
C LEU A 142 -1.96 -22.02 0.51
N GLU A 143 -2.60 -21.25 1.41
CA GLU A 143 -2.14 -19.89 1.79
C GLU A 143 -0.76 -19.90 2.44
N SER A 144 -0.44 -20.95 3.21
CA SER A 144 0.85 -21.07 3.87
C SER A 144 1.99 -21.44 2.91
N ILE A 145 1.63 -22.06 1.77
CA ILE A 145 2.60 -22.53 0.77
C ILE A 145 2.88 -21.45 -0.27
N VAL A 146 1.85 -20.73 -0.73
CA VAL A 146 1.97 -19.73 -1.79
C VAL A 146 1.71 -18.34 -1.21
N THR A 147 2.79 -17.58 -1.00
CA THR A 147 2.74 -16.24 -0.40
C THR A 147 2.45 -15.12 -1.40
N SER A 148 2.67 -15.37 -2.69
CA SER A 148 2.46 -14.39 -3.77
C SER A 148 0.99 -14.37 -4.18
N PRO A 149 0.30 -13.21 -4.15
CA PRO A 149 -1.12 -13.13 -4.48
C PRO A 149 -1.45 -13.60 -5.90
N LEU A 150 -0.64 -13.23 -6.90
CA LEU A 150 -0.87 -13.62 -8.29
C LEU A 150 -0.67 -15.13 -8.50
N ASP A 151 0.39 -15.70 -7.91
CA ASP A 151 0.67 -17.12 -8.04
C ASP A 151 -0.41 -17.95 -7.34
N TYR A 152 -0.92 -17.47 -6.20
CA TYR A 152 -2.03 -18.10 -5.50
C TYR A 152 -3.27 -18.17 -6.40
N LEU A 153 -3.65 -17.06 -7.04
CA LEU A 153 -4.80 -17.01 -7.95
C LEU A 153 -4.62 -17.96 -9.16
N GLN A 154 -3.41 -18.03 -9.74
CA GLN A 154 -3.12 -18.95 -10.86
C GLN A 154 -3.24 -20.42 -10.44
N VAL A 155 -2.70 -20.77 -9.27
CA VAL A 155 -2.77 -22.12 -8.72
C VAL A 155 -4.21 -22.50 -8.42
N VAL A 156 -4.98 -21.62 -7.78
CA VAL A 156 -6.40 -21.86 -7.48
C VAL A 156 -7.21 -22.07 -8.76
N GLN A 157 -6.98 -21.26 -9.80
CA GLN A 157 -7.65 -21.39 -11.10
C GLN A 157 -7.31 -22.72 -11.80
N ARG A 158 -6.03 -23.15 -11.75
CA ARG A 158 -5.58 -24.44 -12.31
C ARG A 158 -6.18 -25.63 -11.57
N ILE A 159 -6.23 -25.57 -10.24
CA ILE A 159 -6.75 -26.68 -9.42
C ILE A 159 -8.26 -26.80 -9.54
N GLY A 160 -8.98 -25.67 -9.43
CA GLY A 160 -10.44 -25.64 -9.39
C GLY A 160 -11.02 -26.59 -8.35
N ASN A 161 -11.83 -27.56 -8.78
CA ASN A 161 -12.41 -28.61 -7.92
C ASN A 161 -11.76 -29.99 -8.07
N THR A 162 -10.67 -30.10 -8.82
CA THR A 162 -9.99 -31.38 -9.08
C THR A 162 -9.42 -31.95 -7.78
N LYS A 163 -9.56 -33.27 -7.60
CA LYS A 163 -9.01 -34.02 -6.46
C LYS A 163 -7.59 -34.54 -6.73
N ASP A 164 -7.32 -34.93 -7.98
CA ASP A 164 -6.04 -35.49 -8.39
C ASP A 164 -5.10 -34.41 -8.92
N LEU A 165 -4.32 -33.83 -8.02
CA LEU A 165 -3.36 -32.75 -8.32
C LEU A 165 -2.10 -33.24 -9.04
N THR A 166 -1.83 -34.55 -9.04
CA THR A 166 -0.70 -35.16 -9.75
C THR A 166 -0.81 -35.06 -11.27
N THR A 167 -1.99 -34.73 -11.79
CA THR A 167 -2.26 -34.56 -13.23
C THR A 167 -2.03 -33.13 -13.71
N ILE A 168 -1.89 -32.19 -12.78
CA ILE A 168 -1.77 -30.77 -13.08
C ILE A 168 -0.31 -30.38 -12.92
N ASP A 169 0.27 -29.83 -13.98
CA ASP A 169 1.62 -29.28 -13.93
C ASP A 169 1.57 -27.83 -13.44
N PHE A 170 2.41 -27.53 -12.46
CA PHE A 170 2.60 -26.22 -11.84
C PHE A 170 4.03 -25.69 -12.03
N SER A 171 4.87 -26.41 -12.78
CA SER A 171 6.30 -26.09 -12.95
C SER A 171 6.54 -24.76 -13.66
N ASP A 172 5.53 -24.23 -14.35
CA ASP A 172 5.55 -22.94 -15.03
C ASP A 172 5.24 -21.76 -14.10
N ILE A 173 4.58 -22.01 -12.97
CA ILE A 173 4.11 -20.98 -12.03
C ILE A 173 4.99 -20.96 -10.78
N LEU A 174 5.34 -22.14 -10.26
CA LEU A 174 5.99 -22.29 -8.96
C LEU A 174 7.27 -23.12 -9.06
N PRO A 175 8.26 -22.87 -8.17
CA PRO A 175 9.43 -23.74 -8.06
C PRO A 175 9.02 -25.15 -7.62
N ASN A 176 9.76 -26.16 -8.09
CA ASN A 176 9.48 -27.58 -7.81
C ASN A 176 9.28 -27.91 -6.32
N THR A 177 9.96 -27.19 -5.42
CA THR A 177 9.80 -27.33 -3.97
C THR A 177 8.37 -27.03 -3.52
N ALA A 178 7.78 -25.95 -4.04
CA ALA A 178 6.41 -25.58 -3.73
C ALA A 178 5.40 -26.54 -4.38
N VAL A 179 5.66 -26.99 -5.61
CA VAL A 179 4.83 -28.00 -6.31
C VAL A 179 4.74 -29.31 -5.51
N MET A 180 5.87 -29.79 -5.00
CA MET A 180 5.93 -30.97 -4.14
C MET A 180 5.16 -30.76 -2.84
N ALA A 181 5.35 -29.60 -2.19
CA ALA A 181 4.63 -29.26 -0.97
C ALA A 181 3.10 -29.23 -1.19
N ILE A 182 2.63 -28.63 -2.30
CA ILE A 182 1.21 -28.61 -2.67
C ILE A 182 0.69 -30.04 -2.84
N THR A 183 1.40 -30.88 -3.58
CA THR A 183 0.97 -32.27 -3.87
C THR A 183 0.88 -33.12 -2.60
N VAL A 184 1.88 -33.03 -1.71
CA VAL A 184 1.90 -33.76 -0.43
C VAL A 184 0.79 -33.26 0.48
N THR A 185 0.68 -31.94 0.65
CA THR A 185 -0.30 -31.34 1.57
C THR A 185 -1.71 -31.63 1.10
N ALA A 186 -1.98 -31.51 -0.19
CA ALA A 186 -3.30 -31.79 -0.71
C ALA A 186 -3.72 -33.26 -0.65
N SER A 187 -2.76 -34.20 -0.59
CA SER A 187 -3.06 -35.60 -0.31
C SER A 187 -3.52 -35.82 1.15
N MET A 188 -3.17 -34.90 2.05
CA MET A 188 -3.53 -34.93 3.48
C MET A 188 -4.62 -33.93 3.86
N THR A 189 -5.01 -33.03 2.94
CA THR A 189 -6.00 -31.98 3.18
C THR A 189 -7.37 -32.56 3.51
N ALA A 190 -7.98 -32.03 4.58
CA ALA A 190 -9.30 -32.41 5.06
C ALA A 190 -10.44 -31.54 4.47
N GLY A 191 -10.16 -30.77 3.42
CA GLY A 191 -11.11 -29.82 2.86
C GLY A 191 -12.23 -30.47 2.05
N GLN A 192 -13.26 -29.67 1.78
CA GLN A 192 -14.49 -30.13 1.13
C GLN A 192 -14.58 -29.63 -0.32
N VAL A 193 -15.35 -30.33 -1.15
CA VAL A 193 -15.60 -29.90 -2.53
C VAL A 193 -16.48 -28.65 -2.51
N LEU A 194 -16.06 -27.60 -3.21
CA LEU A 194 -16.81 -26.35 -3.28
C LEU A 194 -18.10 -26.53 -4.10
N PRO A 195 -19.22 -25.90 -3.70
CA PRO A 195 -20.44 -25.90 -4.50
C PRO A 195 -20.20 -25.14 -5.82
N LYS A 196 -20.88 -25.57 -6.89
CA LYS A 196 -20.69 -25.03 -8.25
C LYS A 196 -20.82 -23.51 -8.32
N GLN A 197 -21.76 -22.94 -7.57
CA GLN A 197 -21.99 -21.48 -7.51
C GLN A 197 -20.81 -20.72 -6.90
N GLU A 198 -20.18 -21.24 -5.84
CA GLU A 198 -19.01 -20.60 -5.23
C GLU A 198 -17.78 -20.75 -6.13
N LEU A 199 -17.61 -21.92 -6.75
CA LEU A 199 -16.54 -22.14 -7.71
C LEU A 199 -16.65 -21.18 -8.90
N GLU A 200 -17.84 -21.01 -9.46
CA GLU A 200 -18.05 -20.09 -10.60
C GLU A 200 -17.71 -18.65 -10.22
N LYS A 201 -18.16 -18.17 -9.05
CA LYS A 201 -17.80 -16.84 -8.53
C LYS A 201 -16.29 -16.67 -8.36
N MET A 202 -15.62 -17.68 -7.81
CA MET A 202 -14.17 -17.69 -7.62
C MET A 202 -13.43 -17.66 -8.96
N MET A 203 -13.86 -18.44 -9.95
CA MET A 203 -13.26 -18.45 -11.29
C MET A 203 -13.40 -17.09 -11.98
N ILE A 204 -14.59 -16.47 -11.91
CA ILE A 204 -14.81 -15.12 -12.44
C ILE A 204 -13.88 -14.11 -11.76
N ALA A 205 -13.72 -14.17 -10.44
CA ALA A 205 -12.82 -13.29 -9.70
C ALA A 205 -11.34 -13.50 -10.09
N CYS A 206 -10.92 -14.74 -10.33
CA CYS A 206 -9.57 -15.03 -10.84
C CYS A 206 -9.37 -14.42 -12.25
N ASP A 207 -10.31 -14.61 -13.16
CA ASP A 207 -10.25 -14.05 -14.52
C ASP A 207 -10.22 -12.50 -14.49
N GLU A 208 -10.97 -11.91 -13.57
CA GLU A 208 -10.99 -10.48 -13.28
C GLU A 208 -9.61 -9.98 -12.83
N ALA A 209 -8.95 -10.69 -11.91
CA ALA A 209 -7.60 -10.38 -11.44
C ALA A 209 -6.56 -10.45 -12.57
N PHE A 210 -6.64 -11.44 -13.46
CA PHE A 210 -5.72 -11.52 -14.60
C PHE A 210 -5.92 -10.37 -15.57
N THR A 211 -7.18 -10.00 -15.84
CA THR A 211 -7.50 -8.84 -16.67
C THR A 211 -6.93 -7.55 -16.07
N LEU A 212 -7.07 -7.36 -14.74
CA LEU A 212 -6.46 -6.23 -14.03
C LEU A 212 -4.93 -6.24 -14.09
N ASN A 213 -4.31 -7.41 -13.96
CA ASN A 213 -2.86 -7.54 -14.07
C ASN A 213 -2.34 -7.21 -15.48
N ASP A 214 -3.07 -7.59 -16.53
CA ASP A 214 -2.76 -7.19 -17.91
C ASP A 214 -2.94 -5.68 -18.12
N CYS A 215 -4.00 -5.09 -17.58
CA CYS A 215 -4.19 -3.63 -17.58
C CYS A 215 -3.04 -2.91 -16.87
N LYS A 216 -2.61 -3.40 -15.70
CA LYS A 216 -1.44 -2.87 -14.99
C LYS A 216 -0.18 -2.93 -15.86
N ARG A 217 0.05 -4.06 -16.54
CA ARG A 217 1.20 -4.21 -17.45
C ARG A 217 1.14 -3.20 -18.60
N ASP A 218 -0.02 -2.97 -19.19
CA ASP A 218 -0.21 -1.94 -20.23
C ASP A 218 0.17 -0.54 -19.73
N VAL A 219 -0.30 -0.17 -18.53
CA VAL A 219 -0.01 1.14 -17.91
C VAL A 219 1.48 1.28 -17.58
N LEU A 220 2.12 0.22 -17.08
CA LEU A 220 3.56 0.24 -16.78
C LEU A 220 4.41 0.43 -18.04
N LEU A 221 4.06 -0.24 -19.14
CA LEU A 221 4.73 -0.07 -20.43
C LEU A 221 4.56 1.35 -20.98
N TYR A 222 3.36 1.92 -20.84
CA TYR A 222 3.11 3.32 -21.19
C TYR A 222 3.95 4.28 -20.35
N LEU A 223 3.99 4.09 -19.02
CA LEU A 223 4.82 4.88 -18.11
C LEU A 223 6.31 4.77 -18.44
N GLU A 224 6.80 3.58 -18.79
CA GLU A 224 8.20 3.37 -19.20
C GLU A 224 8.54 4.16 -20.47
N SER A 225 7.69 4.08 -21.50
CA SER A 225 7.86 4.84 -22.75
C SER A 225 7.89 6.35 -22.48
N ARG A 226 6.92 6.89 -21.75
CA ARG A 226 6.85 8.34 -21.47
C ARG A 226 7.95 8.81 -20.53
N MET A 227 8.32 8.02 -19.51
CA MET A 227 9.39 8.38 -18.59
C MET A 227 10.77 8.32 -19.24
N SER A 228 10.96 7.47 -20.25
CA SER A 228 12.21 7.46 -21.03
C SER A 228 12.44 8.77 -21.79
N GLY A 229 11.37 9.45 -22.22
CA GLY A 229 11.45 10.78 -22.82
C GLY A 229 11.54 11.91 -21.79
N LEU A 230 10.80 11.80 -20.68
CA LEU A 230 10.69 12.87 -19.69
C LEU A 230 11.87 12.93 -18.69
N ALA A 231 12.28 11.79 -18.15
CA ALA A 231 13.32 11.71 -17.12
C ALA A 231 14.12 10.40 -17.27
N PRO A 232 14.94 10.27 -18.33
CA PRO A 232 15.69 9.05 -18.62
C PRO A 232 16.66 8.69 -17.50
N ASN A 233 17.36 9.68 -16.92
CA ASN A 233 18.35 9.42 -15.88
C ASN A 233 17.69 8.97 -14.57
N LEU A 234 16.57 9.61 -14.19
CA LEU A 234 15.81 9.20 -13.01
C LEU A 234 15.16 7.82 -13.18
N SER A 235 14.63 7.54 -14.37
CA SER A 235 14.06 6.23 -14.72
C SER A 235 15.10 5.12 -14.66
N ALA A 236 16.30 5.36 -15.19
CA ALA A 236 17.40 4.39 -15.13
C ALA A 236 17.84 4.09 -13.69
N LEU A 237 17.70 5.05 -12.77
CA LEU A 237 18.14 4.92 -11.38
C LEU A 237 17.10 4.25 -10.46
N LEU A 238 15.82 4.59 -10.61
CA LEU A 238 14.74 4.10 -9.72
C LEU A 238 13.78 3.11 -10.40
N GLY A 239 13.75 3.05 -11.73
CA GLY A 239 12.69 2.45 -12.52
C GLY A 239 11.56 3.45 -12.84
N ALA A 240 10.90 3.26 -13.98
CA ALA A 240 9.91 4.21 -14.51
C ALA A 240 8.74 4.47 -13.54
N ALA A 241 8.18 3.42 -12.92
CA ALA A 241 7.05 3.56 -12.00
C ALA A 241 7.41 4.36 -10.74
N LEU A 242 8.56 4.07 -10.11
CA LEU A 242 9.01 4.80 -8.92
C LEU A 242 9.45 6.23 -9.26
N ALA A 243 10.11 6.44 -10.40
CA ALA A 243 10.47 7.76 -10.90
C ALA A 243 9.22 8.62 -11.13
N ALA A 244 8.22 8.06 -11.83
CA ALA A 244 6.92 8.70 -12.04
C ALA A 244 6.29 9.10 -10.70
N LYS A 245 6.25 8.17 -9.74
CA LYS A 245 5.65 8.40 -8.42
C LYS A 245 6.37 9.50 -7.65
N LEU A 246 7.69 9.56 -7.75
CA LEU A 246 8.51 10.58 -7.11
C LEU A 246 8.26 11.97 -7.72
N ILE A 247 8.23 12.07 -9.06
CA ILE A 247 7.94 13.31 -9.79
C ILE A 247 6.53 13.82 -9.45
N THR A 248 5.52 12.97 -9.53
CA THR A 248 4.13 13.30 -9.18
C THR A 248 4.03 13.79 -7.73
N SER A 249 4.68 13.10 -6.79
CA SER A 249 4.64 13.46 -5.36
C SER A 249 5.40 14.75 -5.04
N ALA A 250 6.41 15.09 -5.84
CA ALA A 250 7.13 16.36 -5.75
C ALA A 250 6.40 17.52 -6.45
N GLY A 251 5.32 17.23 -7.19
CA GLY A 251 4.57 18.23 -7.94
C GLY A 251 5.25 18.65 -9.24
N GLY A 252 6.01 17.75 -9.87
CA GLY A 252 6.67 17.99 -11.16
C GLY A 252 8.20 17.83 -11.12
N LEU A 253 8.81 17.70 -12.29
CA LEU A 253 10.24 17.42 -12.44
C LEU A 253 11.10 18.60 -11.98
N LEU A 254 10.73 19.84 -12.31
CA LEU A 254 11.46 21.04 -11.88
C LEU A 254 11.38 21.25 -10.37
N ASN A 255 10.22 20.99 -9.76
CA ASN A 255 10.05 21.04 -8.32
C ASN A 255 10.96 20.01 -7.65
N LEU A 256 11.01 18.78 -8.19
CA LEU A 256 11.95 17.75 -7.73
C LEU A 256 13.42 18.18 -7.88
N ALA A 257 13.79 18.81 -9.00
CA ALA A 257 15.15 19.30 -9.25
C ALA A 257 15.59 20.39 -8.26
N ARG A 258 14.66 21.24 -7.82
CA ARG A 258 14.88 22.29 -6.81
C ARG A 258 14.97 21.75 -5.38
N MET A 259 14.41 20.57 -5.11
CA MET A 259 14.43 19.98 -3.77
C MET A 259 15.87 19.61 -3.33
N PRO A 260 16.23 19.85 -2.05
CA PRO A 260 17.45 19.31 -1.48
C PRO A 260 17.31 17.80 -1.26
N ALA A 261 18.43 17.07 -1.32
CA ALA A 261 18.47 15.61 -1.20
C ALA A 261 17.74 15.07 0.05
N GLN A 262 17.85 15.77 1.18
CA GLN A 262 17.19 15.37 2.43
C GLN A 262 15.66 15.44 2.33
N ASN A 263 15.11 16.39 1.56
CA ASN A 263 13.67 16.46 1.34
C ASN A 263 13.21 15.34 0.40
N ILE A 264 14.00 15.04 -0.64
CA ILE A 264 13.74 13.94 -1.59
C ILE A 264 13.59 12.60 -0.85
N MET A 265 14.41 12.35 0.18
CA MET A 265 14.28 11.15 1.02
C MET A 265 12.92 11.02 1.72
N LEU A 266 12.28 12.15 2.03
CA LEU A 266 11.04 12.23 2.80
C LEU A 266 9.80 12.38 1.90
N VAL A 267 9.98 12.48 0.57
CA VAL A 267 8.86 12.60 -0.37
C VAL A 267 7.99 11.36 -0.31
N GLY A 268 6.68 11.58 -0.19
CA GLY A 268 5.67 10.53 -0.04
C GLY A 268 5.71 9.78 1.29
N SER A 269 6.49 10.26 2.26
CA SER A 269 6.52 9.65 3.58
C SER A 269 5.24 9.98 4.35
N GLN A 270 4.59 8.93 4.85
CA GLN A 270 3.47 9.04 5.77
C GLN A 270 4.01 8.85 7.19
N LYS A 271 3.75 9.81 8.08
CA LYS A 271 4.10 9.68 9.49
C LYS A 271 3.15 8.66 10.12
N LYS A 272 3.52 7.39 10.10
CA LYS A 272 2.81 6.36 10.88
C LYS A 272 3.34 6.40 12.31
N ALA A 273 2.63 7.08 13.19
CA ALA A 273 2.88 6.98 14.63
C ALA A 273 2.47 5.55 15.06
N LEU A 274 3.42 4.74 15.49
CA LEU A 274 3.10 3.47 16.12
C LEU A 274 2.51 3.80 17.50
N LEU A 275 1.23 3.47 17.71
CA LEU A 275 0.59 3.65 19.02
C LEU A 275 1.42 2.96 20.11
N GLY A 276 1.84 3.72 21.12
CA GLY A 276 2.54 3.19 22.29
C GLY A 276 4.08 3.17 22.24
N MET A 277 4.72 3.67 21.17
CA MET A 277 6.18 3.88 21.18
C MET A 277 6.56 5.35 21.41
N SER A 278 7.65 5.58 22.14
CA SER A 278 8.21 6.91 22.37
C SER A 278 8.57 7.60 21.04
N SER A 279 8.51 8.93 21.04
CA SER A 279 8.70 9.84 19.88
C SER A 279 10.03 9.70 19.12
N SER A 280 10.89 8.76 19.49
CA SER A 280 12.22 8.52 18.90
C SER A 280 12.22 7.45 17.79
N SER A 281 11.18 6.63 17.67
CA SER A 281 11.15 5.47 16.75
C SER A 281 10.31 5.70 15.50
N TYR A 282 10.18 6.94 15.02
CA TYR A 282 9.49 7.21 13.76
C TYR A 282 10.37 6.75 12.58
N HIS A 283 9.98 5.69 11.91
CA HIS A 283 10.60 5.31 10.64
C HIS A 283 9.86 5.99 9.50
N THR A 284 10.35 7.15 9.10
CA THR A 284 9.84 7.89 7.95
C THR A 284 10.23 7.16 6.67
N GLN A 285 9.34 6.33 6.13
CA GLN A 285 9.55 5.60 4.88
C GLN A 285 9.09 6.46 3.70
N GLY A 286 10.01 7.10 3.00
CA GLY A 286 9.71 7.80 1.74
C GLY A 286 9.69 6.86 0.54
N ILE A 287 9.22 7.36 -0.61
CA ILE A 287 9.09 6.58 -1.86
C ILE A 287 10.43 5.97 -2.28
N VAL A 288 11.54 6.68 -2.06
CA VAL A 288 12.89 6.21 -2.39
C VAL A 288 13.23 4.89 -1.70
N MET A 289 12.70 4.64 -0.49
CA MET A 289 12.93 3.40 0.25
C MET A 289 12.32 2.16 -0.43
N MET A 290 11.32 2.36 -1.29
CA MET A 290 10.66 1.31 -2.07
C MET A 290 11.48 0.88 -3.30
N SER A 291 12.60 1.55 -3.58
CA SER A 291 13.48 1.18 -4.70
C SER A 291 14.13 -0.19 -4.48
N ASP A 292 14.15 -1.00 -5.53
CA ASP A 292 14.76 -2.33 -5.54
C ASP A 292 16.24 -2.29 -5.11
N LEU A 293 16.97 -1.23 -5.47
CA LEU A 293 18.36 -1.01 -5.05
C LEU A 293 18.50 -0.98 -3.52
N ILE A 294 17.51 -0.41 -2.83
CA ILE A 294 17.49 -0.25 -1.38
C ILE A 294 16.96 -1.51 -0.70
N LEU A 295 15.95 -2.15 -1.29
CA LEU A 295 15.41 -3.42 -0.82
C LEU A 295 16.46 -4.53 -0.87
N ALA A 296 17.31 -4.55 -1.91
CA ALA A 296 18.43 -5.46 -2.04
C ALA A 296 19.58 -5.19 -1.03
N THR A 297 19.60 -4.00 -0.39
CA THR A 297 20.64 -3.63 0.57
C THR A 297 20.33 -4.20 1.97
N PRO A 298 21.34 -4.73 2.70
CA PRO A 298 21.17 -5.17 4.08
C PRO A 298 20.66 -4.06 5.01
N LEU A 299 19.91 -4.44 6.05
CA LEU A 299 19.24 -3.52 6.98
C LEU A 299 20.20 -2.50 7.62
N GLU A 300 21.43 -2.92 7.94
CA GLU A 300 22.47 -2.09 8.54
C GLU A 300 22.88 -0.90 7.66
N TYR A 301 22.91 -1.09 6.33
CA TYR A 301 23.36 -0.08 5.37
C TYR A 301 22.22 0.66 4.70
N ARG A 302 20.97 0.21 4.89
CA ARG A 302 19.79 0.75 4.21
C ARG A 302 19.64 2.26 4.38
N ASN A 303 19.85 2.78 5.59
CA ASN A 303 19.77 4.22 5.85
C ASN A 303 20.85 5.03 5.13
N ARG A 304 22.06 4.48 4.97
CA ARG A 304 23.14 5.12 4.20
C ARG A 304 22.84 5.06 2.70
N ALA A 305 22.31 3.93 2.23
CA ALA A 305 21.88 3.76 0.84
C ALA A 305 20.78 4.77 0.46
N VAL A 306 19.73 4.94 1.28
CA VAL A 306 18.66 5.92 1.03
C VAL A 306 19.21 7.34 0.87
N LYS A 307 20.14 7.76 1.74
CA LYS A 307 20.78 9.09 1.65
C LYS A 307 21.54 9.26 0.34
N LEU A 308 22.30 8.24 -0.06
CA LEU A 308 23.09 8.26 -1.29
C LEU A 308 22.19 8.29 -2.52
N VAL A 309 21.21 7.38 -2.58
CA VAL A 309 20.25 7.27 -3.67
C VAL A 309 19.47 8.58 -3.83
N ALA A 310 18.90 9.14 -2.75
CA ALA A 310 18.19 10.41 -2.82
C ALA A 310 19.06 11.58 -3.31
N GLY A 311 20.33 11.61 -2.91
CA GLY A 311 21.31 12.58 -3.43
C GLY A 311 21.53 12.42 -4.94
N LYS A 312 21.64 11.18 -5.43
CA LYS A 312 21.76 10.88 -6.86
C LYS A 312 20.47 11.17 -7.63
N CYS A 313 19.30 10.88 -7.06
CA CYS A 313 18.01 11.26 -7.64
C CYS A 313 17.91 12.78 -7.85
N GLY A 314 18.34 13.58 -6.87
CA GLY A 314 18.33 15.05 -7.02
C GLY A 314 19.26 15.55 -8.12
N LEU A 315 20.42 14.91 -8.32
CA LEU A 315 21.32 15.23 -9.43
C LEU A 315 20.72 14.80 -10.77
N ALA A 316 20.19 13.58 -10.87
CA ALA A 316 19.54 13.06 -12.07
C ALA A 316 18.35 13.94 -12.48
N ALA A 317 17.47 14.28 -11.53
CA ALA A 317 16.32 15.15 -11.78
C ALA A 317 16.72 16.54 -12.28
N ARG A 318 17.85 17.09 -11.82
CA ARG A 318 18.38 18.36 -12.35
C ARG A 318 18.83 18.21 -13.79
N VAL A 319 19.63 17.19 -14.09
CA VAL A 319 20.10 16.92 -15.46
C VAL A 319 18.92 16.69 -16.41
N ASP A 320 17.94 15.89 -15.99
CA ASP A 320 16.70 15.63 -16.74
C ASP A 320 15.90 16.93 -16.96
N SER A 321 15.78 17.79 -15.94
CA SER A 321 15.04 19.06 -16.06
C SER A 321 15.66 20.04 -17.07
N PHE A 322 16.99 20.04 -17.21
CA PHE A 322 17.69 20.89 -18.17
C PHE A 322 17.81 20.25 -19.56
N HIS A 323 17.40 18.98 -19.74
CA HIS A 323 17.45 18.23 -21.01
C HIS A 323 18.87 18.18 -21.63
N GLU A 324 19.92 18.31 -20.83
CA GLU A 324 21.30 18.49 -21.32
C GLU A 324 22.00 17.16 -21.68
N SER A 325 21.53 16.00 -21.21
CA SER A 325 22.05 14.69 -21.63
C SER A 325 21.13 13.53 -21.18
N PRO A 326 20.50 12.79 -22.10
CA PRO A 326 20.07 11.42 -21.80
C PRO A 326 21.32 10.52 -21.71
N LEU A 327 21.44 9.74 -20.63
CA LEU A 327 22.41 8.62 -20.55
C LEU A 327 21.91 7.42 -21.37
#